data_AF-A0A832ARX0-F1
#
_entry.id   AF-A0A832ARX0-F1
#
_cell.length_a   1.000
_cell.length_b   1.000
_cell.length_c   1.000
_cell.angle_alpha   90.00
_cell.angle_beta   90.00
_cell.angle_gamma   90.00
#
_symmetry.space_group_name_H-M   'P 1'
#
loop_
_entity.id
_entity.type
_entity.pdbx_description
1 polymer ?
#
loop_
_entity_poly.entity_id
_entity_poly.type
_entity_poly.pdbx_seq_one_letter_code
_entity_poly.pdbx_strand_id
1 'polypeptide(L)'
;MLPWLQDNPWTAVGWTSLGIFPYMCAIGVFMPTDLLFSCVFFFFLRKAMQVGAAMFGYQQDVFGGGWLVPGPPYFSEQTWGAFLGLFVSAVLFSRGYLQEVWGHIVKGTSFGEGDMRPRSAFYGLILCLAGLGVIGWMCGLSPWLVVGYLCVFLIFAIVLTRMRAQLGPPIHEMAFLGPHQLLIDFLGGQALNEAATVKMYHLFLVTNRIHRTDPMPYQLEGYKLGDQSGLTSRKLFWAILFATVLGVVVGQGAYVLQGYLYGAQPSWGDPNAAIRQLSEQPHPPNPAAMLSVVGGFTLVMLLDAIRTRITGFPLHPVGYALSMNFGIDYCWFGLFIVLLLKLAVQHGGGLKGYEKLRLVAAGVILGEFAAEMIWSSVSMATHMTTYSVSFYNRSGWLK
;
A
#
# COMPACT_ATOMS: atom_id res chain seq x y z
N MET A 1 -3.10 22.24 8.39
CA MET A 1 -3.20 23.17 7.22
C MET A 1 -2.04 24.17 7.27
N LEU A 2 -1.49 24.63 6.13
CA LEU A 2 -0.42 25.64 6.14
C LEU A 2 -1.02 27.02 6.49
N PRO A 3 -0.57 27.70 7.56
CA PRO A 3 -1.23 28.92 8.07
C PRO A 3 -1.29 30.09 7.07
N TRP A 4 -0.46 30.07 6.04
CA TRP A 4 -0.27 31.15 5.06
C TRP A 4 -0.99 30.92 3.72
N LEU A 5 -1.68 29.78 3.53
CA LEU A 5 -2.49 29.50 2.33
C LEU A 5 -3.98 29.44 2.70
N GLN A 6 -4.56 30.58 3.06
CA GLN A 6 -5.95 30.66 3.56
C GLN A 6 -6.98 31.05 2.48
N ASP A 7 -6.53 31.54 1.33
CA ASP A 7 -7.42 31.97 0.25
C ASP A 7 -7.64 30.86 -0.78
N ASN A 8 -8.87 30.75 -1.30
CA ASN A 8 -9.15 29.90 -2.46
C ASN A 8 -8.34 30.41 -3.68
N PRO A 9 -7.75 29.53 -4.51
CA PRO A 9 -7.82 28.06 -4.51
C PRO A 9 -6.76 27.37 -3.64
N TRP A 10 -5.89 28.11 -2.96
CA TRP A 10 -4.71 27.58 -2.27
C TRP A 10 -5.03 26.74 -1.02
N THR A 11 -6.20 26.97 -0.43
CA THR A 11 -6.79 26.11 0.61
C THR A 11 -6.90 24.64 0.18
N ALA A 12 -7.08 24.38 -1.14
CA ALA A 12 -7.23 23.04 -1.69
C ALA A 12 -5.94 22.18 -1.63
N VAL A 13 -4.78 22.79 -1.38
CA VAL A 13 -3.53 22.06 -1.11
C VAL A 13 -3.67 21.10 0.08
N GLY A 14 -4.59 21.41 1.00
CA GLY A 14 -4.97 20.54 2.11
C GLY A 14 -3.82 20.28 3.08
N TRP A 15 -3.84 19.10 3.70
CA TRP A 15 -2.79 18.70 4.65
C TRP A 15 -1.46 18.49 3.91
N THR A 16 -0.42 19.22 4.34
CA THR A 16 0.93 19.19 3.77
C THR A 16 1.93 19.38 4.90
N SER A 17 2.12 18.32 5.69
CA SER A 17 2.95 18.39 6.89
C SER A 17 4.44 18.26 6.58
N LEU A 18 5.28 18.98 7.32
CA LEU A 18 6.74 18.89 7.22
C LEU A 18 7.28 17.84 8.19
N GLY A 19 6.77 16.61 8.08
CA GLY A 19 7.17 15.48 8.92
C GLY A 19 8.55 14.95 8.56
N ILE A 20 9.41 14.76 9.57
CA ILE A 20 10.68 14.03 9.45
C ILE A 20 10.63 12.80 10.35
N PHE A 21 10.59 11.63 9.73
CA PHE A 21 10.70 10.32 10.40
C PHE A 21 12.09 9.78 10.10
N PRO A 22 13.02 9.75 11.07
CA PRO A 22 14.41 9.40 10.78
C PRO A 22 14.54 8.02 10.12
N TYR A 23 13.81 7.00 10.58
CA TYR A 23 13.82 5.66 9.97
C TYR A 23 13.29 5.68 8.54
N MET A 24 12.20 6.39 8.24
CA MET A 24 11.67 6.47 6.87
C MET A 24 12.63 7.20 5.95
N CYS A 25 13.27 8.27 6.44
CA CYS A 25 14.30 9.00 5.69
C CYS A 25 15.50 8.09 5.40
N ALA A 26 15.93 7.33 6.41
CA ALA A 26 17.02 6.38 6.27
C ALA A 26 16.69 5.24 5.28
N ILE A 27 15.46 4.70 5.30
CA ILE A 27 15.00 3.75 4.28
C ILE A 27 15.01 4.40 2.89
N GLY A 28 14.59 5.67 2.79
CA GLY A 28 14.64 6.45 1.57
C GLY A 28 16.03 6.47 0.92
N VAL A 29 17.12 6.43 1.69
CA VAL A 29 18.50 6.38 1.14
C VAL A 29 18.71 5.15 0.25
N PHE A 30 18.07 4.02 0.56
CA PHE A 30 18.19 2.77 -0.18
C PHE A 30 17.31 2.72 -1.44
N MET A 31 16.29 3.57 -1.55
CA MET A 31 15.44 3.65 -2.75
C MET A 31 16.23 4.15 -3.97
N PRO A 32 15.91 3.68 -5.19
CA PRO A 32 16.44 4.28 -6.42
C PRO A 32 16.19 5.81 -6.49
N THR A 33 17.17 6.57 -6.98
CA THR A 33 17.11 8.05 -7.01
C THR A 33 15.97 8.56 -7.88
N ASP A 34 15.70 7.90 -9.00
CA ASP A 34 14.60 8.22 -9.90
C ASP A 34 13.23 7.98 -9.25
N LEU A 35 13.09 6.92 -8.45
CA LEU A 35 11.88 6.69 -7.67
C LEU A 35 11.67 7.76 -6.59
N LEU A 36 12.73 8.13 -5.85
CA LEU A 36 12.67 9.23 -4.87
C LEU A 36 12.20 10.53 -5.53
N PHE A 37 12.83 10.88 -6.65
CA PHE A 37 12.43 12.04 -7.44
C PHE A 37 10.98 11.96 -7.89
N SER A 38 10.56 10.79 -8.39
CA SER A 38 9.19 10.55 -8.84
C SER A 38 8.17 10.71 -7.72
N CYS A 39 8.42 10.16 -6.53
CA CYS A 39 7.51 10.30 -5.40
C CYS A 39 7.29 11.78 -5.05
N VAL A 40 8.37 12.56 -4.98
CA VAL A 40 8.32 14.00 -4.68
C VAL A 40 7.63 14.76 -5.82
N PHE A 41 8.00 14.50 -7.07
CA PHE A 41 7.42 15.15 -8.24
C PHE A 41 5.91 14.91 -8.33
N PHE A 42 5.49 13.64 -8.26
CA PHE A 42 4.07 13.29 -8.35
C PHE A 42 3.28 13.74 -7.13
N PHE A 43 3.91 13.87 -5.96
CA PHE A 43 3.28 14.52 -4.80
C PHE A 43 2.93 15.98 -5.12
N PHE A 44 3.88 16.76 -5.63
CA PHE A 44 3.60 18.16 -6.00
C PHE A 44 2.66 18.28 -7.20
N LEU A 45 2.76 17.37 -8.18
CA LEU A 45 1.80 17.31 -9.28
C LEU A 45 0.38 17.08 -8.76
N ARG A 46 0.20 16.16 -7.81
CA ARG A 46 -1.09 15.92 -7.16
C ARG A 46 -1.61 17.18 -6.47
N LYS A 47 -0.78 17.88 -5.68
CA LYS A 47 -1.16 19.15 -5.04
C LYS A 47 -1.55 20.20 -6.08
N ALA A 48 -0.85 20.28 -7.20
CA ALA A 48 -1.20 21.18 -8.30
C ALA A 48 -2.55 20.81 -8.95
N MET A 49 -2.85 19.51 -9.11
CA MET A 49 -4.14 19.04 -9.60
C MET A 49 -5.29 19.40 -8.64
N GLN A 50 -5.06 19.35 -7.32
CA GLN A 50 -6.04 19.82 -6.32
C GLN A 50 -6.32 21.31 -6.48
N VAL A 51 -5.29 22.15 -6.53
CA VAL A 51 -5.45 23.59 -6.75
C VAL A 51 -6.15 23.86 -8.08
N GLY A 52 -5.75 23.18 -9.15
CA GLY A 52 -6.36 23.31 -10.48
C GLY A 52 -7.85 22.95 -10.47
N ALA A 53 -8.23 21.81 -9.90
CA ALA A 53 -9.64 21.42 -9.81
C ALA A 53 -10.46 22.41 -8.94
N ALA A 54 -9.87 22.99 -7.88
CA ALA A 54 -10.52 24.04 -7.10
C ALA A 54 -10.71 25.34 -7.90
N MET A 55 -9.73 25.70 -8.75
CA MET A 55 -9.86 26.85 -9.67
C MET A 55 -11.00 26.67 -10.68
N PHE A 56 -11.25 25.43 -11.13
CA PHE A 56 -12.38 25.10 -12.00
C PHE A 56 -13.72 24.96 -11.26
N GLY A 57 -13.76 25.23 -9.95
CA GLY A 57 -14.99 25.20 -9.15
C GLY A 57 -15.42 23.79 -8.71
N TYR A 58 -14.57 22.77 -8.88
CA TYR A 58 -14.87 21.45 -8.32
C TYR A 58 -14.73 21.48 -6.80
N GLN A 59 -15.80 21.11 -6.10
CA GLN A 59 -15.75 20.88 -4.67
C GLN A 59 -14.86 19.67 -4.37
N GLN A 60 -13.92 19.86 -3.45
CA GLN A 60 -13.01 18.82 -3.00
C GLN A 60 -13.17 18.65 -1.51
N ASP A 61 -13.39 17.40 -1.10
CA ASP A 61 -13.22 17.04 0.29
C ASP A 61 -11.72 16.97 0.63
N VAL A 62 -11.42 17.12 1.92
CA VAL A 62 -10.04 17.07 2.40
C VAL A 62 -9.45 15.69 2.08
N PHE A 63 -8.47 15.67 1.17
CA PHE A 63 -7.67 14.48 0.90
C PHE A 63 -6.91 14.10 2.18
N GLY A 64 -7.46 13.12 2.91
CA GLY A 64 -7.01 12.76 4.27
C GLY A 64 -7.00 11.27 4.55
N GLY A 65 -7.06 10.43 3.51
CA GLY A 65 -7.14 8.98 3.67
C GLY A 65 -8.34 8.56 4.52
N GLY A 66 -9.48 9.26 4.43
CA GLY A 66 -10.75 8.84 5.04
C GLY A 66 -11.63 8.07 4.05
N TRP A 67 -12.77 7.54 4.54
CA TRP A 67 -13.74 6.77 3.76
C TRP A 67 -14.18 7.55 2.50
N LEU A 68 -13.75 7.05 1.34
CA LEU A 68 -13.82 7.78 0.07
C LEU A 68 -15.24 7.80 -0.50
N VAL A 69 -15.79 9.01 -0.70
CA VAL A 69 -16.64 9.28 -1.86
C VAL A 69 -15.70 9.59 -3.03
N PRO A 70 -15.90 8.99 -4.21
CA PRO A 70 -15.22 9.41 -5.43
C PRO A 70 -15.46 10.90 -5.69
N GLY A 71 -14.42 11.71 -5.62
CA GLY A 71 -14.50 13.15 -5.81
C GLY A 71 -13.41 13.64 -6.76
N PRO A 72 -13.67 14.64 -7.62
CA PRO A 72 -12.63 15.23 -8.45
C PRO A 72 -11.44 15.67 -7.59
N PRO A 73 -10.19 15.42 -8.01
CA PRO A 73 -9.77 14.88 -9.31
C PRO A 73 -9.58 13.35 -9.33
N TYR A 74 -10.29 12.59 -8.50
CA TYR A 74 -10.37 11.12 -8.53
C TYR A 74 -9.01 10.41 -8.35
N PHE A 75 -8.28 10.77 -7.29
CA PHE A 75 -6.92 10.26 -7.08
C PHE A 75 -6.86 8.78 -6.72
N SER A 76 -7.84 8.25 -5.98
CA SER A 76 -7.89 6.82 -5.66
C SER A 76 -8.18 5.98 -6.91
N GLU A 77 -9.03 6.49 -7.79
CA GLU A 77 -9.34 5.88 -9.08
C GLU A 77 -8.11 5.93 -10.01
N GLN A 78 -7.42 7.07 -10.08
CA GLN A 78 -6.13 7.17 -10.75
C GLN A 78 -5.11 6.17 -10.20
N THR A 79 -5.09 5.97 -8.88
CA THR A 79 -4.24 4.97 -8.22
C THR A 79 -4.62 3.55 -8.64
N TRP A 80 -5.92 3.21 -8.67
CA TRP A 80 -6.38 1.92 -9.20
C TRP A 80 -5.96 1.70 -10.65
N GLY A 81 -6.10 2.72 -11.47
CA GLY A 81 -5.58 2.74 -12.84
C GLY A 81 -4.09 2.41 -12.90
N ALA A 82 -3.31 3.10 -12.07
CA ALA A 82 -1.87 2.88 -11.97
C ALA A 82 -1.52 1.44 -11.55
N PHE A 83 -2.22 0.88 -10.56
CA PHE A 83 -2.04 -0.51 -10.13
C PHE A 83 -2.39 -1.51 -11.24
N LEU A 84 -3.49 -1.30 -11.95
CA LEU A 84 -3.85 -2.12 -13.11
C LEU A 84 -2.77 -2.05 -14.21
N GLY A 85 -2.23 -0.87 -14.48
CA GLY A 85 -1.13 -0.68 -15.42
C GLY A 85 0.12 -1.44 -14.99
N LEU A 86 0.52 -1.30 -13.73
CA LEU A 86 1.67 -2.00 -13.16
C LEU A 86 1.49 -3.52 -13.17
N PHE A 87 0.26 -4.02 -12.98
CA PHE A 87 -0.08 -5.43 -13.07
C PHE A 87 0.01 -5.96 -14.51
N VAL A 88 -0.49 -5.20 -15.48
CA VAL A 88 -0.35 -5.58 -16.90
C VAL A 88 1.12 -5.60 -17.30
N SER A 89 1.89 -4.57 -16.96
CA SER A 89 3.35 -4.54 -17.17
C SER A 89 4.07 -5.70 -16.44
N ALA A 90 3.72 -5.95 -15.18
CA ALA A 90 3.68 -7.25 -14.50
C ALA A 90 3.82 -8.48 -15.39
N VAL A 91 2.65 -8.85 -15.89
CA VAL A 91 2.41 -10.08 -16.61
C VAL A 91 3.11 -10.06 -17.96
N LEU A 92 3.11 -8.91 -18.66
CA LEU A 92 3.75 -8.77 -19.97
C LEU A 92 5.25 -9.04 -19.92
N PHE A 93 5.97 -8.44 -18.96
CA PHE A 93 7.43 -8.62 -18.84
C PHE A 93 7.81 -9.98 -18.23
N SER A 94 6.92 -10.62 -17.47
CA SER A 94 7.17 -11.94 -16.85
C SER A 94 6.62 -13.13 -17.63
N ARG A 95 6.01 -12.92 -18.81
CA ARG A 95 5.34 -13.97 -19.60
C ARG A 95 6.16 -15.25 -19.81
N GLY A 96 7.47 -15.13 -20.07
CA GLY A 96 8.34 -16.29 -20.26
C GLY A 96 8.50 -17.10 -18.99
N TYR A 97 8.71 -16.42 -17.85
CA TYR A 97 8.78 -17.06 -16.54
C TYR A 97 7.44 -17.69 -16.13
N LEU A 98 6.32 -17.02 -16.40
CA LEU A 98 4.98 -17.58 -16.12
C LEU A 98 4.70 -18.85 -16.94
N GLN A 99 5.15 -18.89 -18.20
CA GLN A 99 5.08 -20.10 -19.04
C GLN A 99 5.92 -21.25 -18.47
N GLU A 100 7.12 -20.94 -17.97
CA GLU A 100 7.98 -21.92 -17.30
C GLU A 100 7.34 -22.48 -16.03
N VAL A 101 6.83 -21.60 -15.15
CA VAL A 101 6.08 -21.99 -13.93
C VAL A 101 4.90 -22.88 -14.28
N TRP A 102 4.14 -22.54 -15.34
CA TRP A 102 3.03 -23.36 -15.81
C TRP A 102 3.49 -24.74 -16.28
N GLY A 103 4.63 -24.82 -16.97
CA GLY A 103 5.27 -26.08 -17.33
C GLY A 103 5.58 -26.96 -16.11
N HIS A 104 6.08 -26.36 -15.03
CA HIS A 104 6.32 -27.08 -13.76
C HIS A 104 5.02 -27.51 -13.06
N ILE A 105 3.95 -26.71 -13.14
CA ILE A 105 2.63 -27.10 -12.62
C ILE A 105 2.11 -28.34 -13.36
N VAL A 106 2.15 -28.34 -14.70
CA VAL A 106 1.66 -29.43 -15.53
C VAL A 106 2.53 -30.69 -15.38
N LYS A 107 3.85 -30.56 -15.34
CA LYS A 107 4.78 -31.70 -15.20
C LYS A 107 4.92 -32.22 -13.77
N GLY A 108 4.63 -31.39 -12.76
CA GLY A 108 4.76 -31.75 -11.35
C GLY A 108 6.20 -31.72 -10.82
N THR A 109 7.08 -31.03 -11.53
CA THR A 109 8.50 -30.84 -11.18
C THR A 109 8.68 -29.58 -10.31
N SER A 110 9.85 -29.44 -9.67
CA SER A 110 10.26 -28.24 -8.93
C SER A 110 11.41 -27.51 -9.64
N PHE A 111 11.70 -26.28 -9.22
CA PHE A 111 12.86 -25.51 -9.67
C PHE A 111 14.17 -26.05 -9.08
N GLY A 112 14.19 -26.31 -7.77
CA GLY A 112 15.30 -26.95 -7.07
C GLY A 112 14.86 -28.15 -6.21
N GLU A 113 15.85 -28.87 -5.69
CA GLU A 113 15.61 -29.85 -4.63
C GLU A 113 15.23 -29.15 -3.31
N GLY A 114 14.17 -29.61 -2.65
CA GLY A 114 13.68 -29.01 -1.41
C GLY A 114 12.72 -27.83 -1.58
N ASP A 115 12.56 -27.31 -2.79
CA ASP A 115 11.57 -26.27 -3.07
C ASP A 115 10.12 -26.76 -2.92
N MET A 116 9.23 -25.80 -2.68
CA MET A 116 7.81 -26.05 -2.80
C MET A 116 7.48 -26.25 -4.28
N ARG A 117 6.82 -27.36 -4.62
CA ARG A 117 6.44 -27.64 -6.00
C ARG A 117 5.43 -26.59 -6.47
N PRO A 118 5.62 -25.95 -7.64
CA PRO A 118 4.63 -25.02 -8.20
C PRO A 118 3.23 -25.61 -8.28
N ARG A 119 3.09 -26.90 -8.59
CA ARG A 119 1.80 -27.61 -8.59
C ARG A 119 1.10 -27.58 -7.22
N SER A 120 1.83 -27.78 -6.13
CA SER A 120 1.27 -27.75 -4.78
C SER A 120 0.85 -26.33 -4.37
N ALA A 121 1.67 -25.32 -4.71
CA ALA A 121 1.33 -23.92 -4.49
C ALA A 121 0.09 -23.51 -5.29
N PHE A 122 -0.03 -23.98 -6.54
CA PHE A 122 -1.20 -23.73 -7.39
C PHE A 122 -2.49 -24.33 -6.80
N TYR A 123 -2.46 -25.60 -6.38
CA TYR A 123 -3.63 -26.19 -5.71
C TYR A 123 -3.96 -25.50 -4.38
N GLY A 124 -2.94 -25.08 -3.62
CA GLY A 124 -3.15 -24.26 -2.42
C GLY A 124 -3.87 -22.96 -2.74
N LEU A 125 -3.45 -22.24 -3.78
CA LEU A 125 -4.12 -21.02 -4.24
C LEU A 125 -5.58 -21.30 -4.63
N ILE A 126 -5.85 -22.32 -5.44
CA ILE A 126 -7.21 -22.69 -5.84
C ILE A 126 -8.06 -23.05 -4.62
N LEU A 127 -7.53 -23.82 -3.67
CA LEU A 127 -8.23 -24.18 -2.44
C LEU A 127 -8.57 -22.96 -1.59
N CYS A 128 -7.63 -22.02 -1.43
CA CYS A 128 -7.86 -20.77 -0.72
C CYS A 128 -8.92 -19.91 -1.40
N LEU A 129 -8.86 -19.77 -2.73
CA LEU A 129 -9.85 -19.00 -3.50
C LEU A 129 -11.24 -19.67 -3.46
N ALA A 130 -11.31 -20.99 -3.57
CA ALA A 130 -12.56 -21.73 -3.43
C ALA A 130 -13.14 -21.60 -2.02
N GLY A 131 -12.31 -21.70 -0.98
CA GLY A 131 -12.72 -21.49 0.41
C GLY A 131 -13.29 -20.10 0.65
N LEU A 132 -12.61 -19.05 0.19
CA LEU A 132 -13.12 -17.67 0.25
C LEU A 132 -14.39 -17.50 -0.57
N GLY A 133 -14.48 -18.17 -1.73
CA GLY A 133 -15.69 -18.24 -2.55
C GLY A 133 -16.89 -18.83 -1.80
N VAL A 134 -16.69 -19.98 -1.14
CA VAL A 134 -17.71 -20.65 -0.33
C VAL A 134 -18.12 -19.78 0.87
N ILE A 135 -17.16 -19.16 1.57
CA ILE A 135 -17.47 -18.25 2.68
C ILE A 135 -18.32 -17.07 2.18
N GLY A 136 -17.92 -16.44 1.07
CA GLY A 136 -18.70 -15.35 0.47
C GLY A 136 -20.12 -15.77 0.08
N TRP A 137 -20.25 -16.97 -0.50
CA TRP A 137 -21.56 -17.55 -0.83
C TRP A 137 -22.41 -17.84 0.42
N MET A 138 -21.81 -18.39 1.49
CA MET A 138 -22.48 -18.63 2.77
C MET A 138 -22.94 -17.34 3.45
N CYS A 139 -22.21 -16.24 3.28
CA CYS A 139 -22.65 -14.91 3.70
C CYS A 139 -23.81 -14.37 2.84
N GLY A 140 -24.15 -15.04 1.73
CA GLY A 140 -25.19 -14.62 0.80
C GLY A 140 -24.76 -13.49 -0.12
N LEU A 141 -23.46 -13.40 -0.43
CA LEU A 141 -22.95 -12.55 -1.50
C LEU A 141 -23.11 -13.26 -2.86
N SER A 142 -23.30 -12.46 -3.91
CA SER A 142 -23.32 -12.98 -5.28
C SER A 142 -21.94 -13.58 -5.65
N PRO A 143 -21.87 -14.77 -6.27
CA PRO A 143 -20.61 -15.39 -6.65
C PRO A 143 -19.73 -14.50 -7.54
N TRP A 144 -20.32 -13.75 -8.48
CA TRP A 144 -19.56 -12.86 -9.37
C TRP A 144 -18.90 -11.71 -8.60
N LEU A 145 -19.55 -11.20 -7.54
CA LEU A 145 -19.02 -10.12 -6.71
C LEU A 145 -17.82 -10.62 -5.91
N VAL A 146 -17.92 -11.82 -5.34
CA VAL A 146 -16.83 -12.47 -4.61
C VAL A 146 -15.64 -12.71 -5.53
N VAL A 147 -15.87 -13.28 -6.72
CA VAL A 147 -14.81 -13.53 -7.70
C VAL A 147 -14.17 -12.21 -8.16
N GLY A 148 -14.96 -11.19 -8.48
CA GLY A 148 -14.47 -9.87 -8.87
C GLY A 148 -13.61 -9.22 -7.78
N TYR A 149 -14.09 -9.26 -6.53
CA TYR A 149 -13.36 -8.74 -5.37
C TYR A 149 -12.01 -9.44 -5.19
N LEU A 150 -12.01 -10.77 -5.20
CA LEU A 150 -10.78 -11.57 -5.04
C LEU A 150 -9.79 -11.33 -6.19
N CYS A 151 -10.26 -11.16 -7.43
CA CYS A 151 -9.40 -10.85 -8.56
C CYS A 151 -8.70 -9.49 -8.38
N VAL A 152 -9.46 -8.46 -8.02
CA VAL A 152 -8.91 -7.11 -7.79
C VAL A 152 -7.96 -7.09 -6.59
N PHE A 153 -8.30 -7.82 -5.52
CA PHE A 153 -7.40 -8.02 -4.37
C PHE A 153 -6.07 -8.67 -4.77
N LEU A 154 -6.10 -9.74 -5.56
CA LEU A 154 -4.89 -10.42 -6.01
C LEU A 154 -4.04 -9.52 -6.91
N ILE A 155 -4.66 -8.75 -7.81
CA ILE A 155 -3.96 -7.74 -8.63
C ILE A 155 -3.21 -6.77 -7.72
N PHE A 156 -3.91 -6.22 -6.73
CA PHE A 156 -3.32 -5.31 -5.76
C PHE A 156 -2.15 -5.95 -5.02
N ALA A 157 -2.36 -7.14 -4.43
CA ALA A 157 -1.35 -7.85 -3.66
C ALA A 157 -0.10 -8.19 -4.50
N ILE A 158 -0.27 -8.60 -5.76
CA ILE A 158 0.85 -8.91 -6.68
C ILE A 158 1.65 -7.64 -6.99
N VAL A 159 0.98 -6.54 -7.34
CA VAL A 159 1.65 -5.27 -7.64
C VAL A 159 2.38 -4.75 -6.43
N LEU A 160 1.74 -4.78 -5.26
CA LEU A 160 2.34 -4.36 -4.01
C LEU A 160 3.59 -5.16 -3.66
N THR A 161 3.49 -6.48 -3.76
CA THR A 161 4.61 -7.42 -3.55
C THR A 161 5.76 -7.12 -4.50
N ARG A 162 5.45 -6.87 -5.78
CA ARG A 162 6.47 -6.50 -6.78
C ARG A 162 7.14 -5.16 -6.45
N MET A 163 6.38 -4.14 -6.07
CA MET A 163 6.92 -2.83 -5.68
C MET A 163 7.88 -2.96 -4.49
N ARG A 164 7.49 -3.75 -3.48
CA ARG A 164 8.35 -4.05 -2.32
C ARG A 164 9.61 -4.79 -2.72
N ALA A 165 9.51 -5.83 -3.55
CA ALA A 165 10.67 -6.61 -3.98
C ALA A 165 11.66 -5.82 -4.85
N GLN A 166 11.16 -4.92 -5.70
CA GLN A 166 11.98 -4.18 -6.66
C GLN A 166 12.59 -2.91 -6.06
N LEU A 167 11.82 -2.18 -5.24
CA LEU A 167 12.11 -0.78 -4.94
C LEU A 167 12.16 -0.48 -3.45
N GLY A 168 11.64 -1.38 -2.61
CA GLY A 168 11.62 -1.24 -1.15
C GLY A 168 11.12 0.12 -0.65
N PRO A 169 9.98 0.66 -1.15
CA PRO A 169 9.52 1.96 -0.70
C PRO A 169 9.29 1.94 0.83
N PRO A 170 9.65 3.03 1.54
CA PRO A 170 9.55 3.11 3.00
C PRO A 170 8.11 3.00 3.48
N ILE A 171 7.17 3.40 2.63
CA ILE A 171 5.75 3.30 2.85
C ILE A 171 5.06 2.91 1.55
N HIS A 172 4.10 2.01 1.69
CA HIS A 172 3.20 1.60 0.62
C HIS A 172 1.75 1.65 1.13
N GLU A 173 1.51 2.53 2.10
CA GLU A 173 0.20 2.72 2.67
C GLU A 173 -0.75 3.28 1.62
N MET A 174 -1.73 2.44 1.30
CA MET A 174 -2.88 2.80 0.51
C MET A 174 -4.07 2.75 1.47
N ALA A 175 -4.35 3.86 2.16
CA ALA A 175 -5.47 3.91 3.09
C ALA A 175 -6.78 3.82 2.31
N PHE A 176 -7.64 2.88 2.68
CA PHE A 176 -8.98 2.68 2.10
C PHE A 176 -9.04 2.44 0.59
N LEU A 177 -7.90 2.09 -0.04
CA LEU A 177 -7.85 1.68 -1.45
C LEU A 177 -8.14 0.18 -1.54
N GLY A 178 -9.39 -0.21 -1.30
CA GLY A 178 -9.79 -1.62 -1.37
C GLY A 178 -10.59 -1.94 -2.63
N PRO A 179 -10.67 -3.23 -3.01
CA PRO A 179 -11.47 -3.68 -4.16
C PRO A 179 -12.93 -3.23 -4.13
N HIS A 180 -13.48 -2.99 -2.92
CA HIS A 180 -14.82 -2.45 -2.73
C HIS A 180 -15.01 -1.12 -3.48
N GLN A 181 -14.04 -0.21 -3.44
CA GLN A 181 -14.13 1.08 -4.11
C GLN A 181 -14.25 0.90 -5.63
N LEU A 182 -13.31 0.17 -6.23
CA LEU A 182 -13.28 -0.05 -7.68
C LEU A 182 -14.56 -0.74 -8.18
N LEU A 183 -15.08 -1.70 -7.41
CA LEU A 183 -16.33 -2.37 -7.76
C LEU A 183 -17.52 -1.41 -7.67
N ILE A 184 -17.64 -0.62 -6.60
CA ILE A 184 -18.73 0.34 -6.41
C ILE A 184 -18.70 1.45 -7.48
N ASP A 185 -17.53 1.94 -7.86
CA ASP A 185 -17.38 2.99 -8.88
C ASP A 185 -17.87 2.55 -10.27
N PHE A 186 -17.58 1.29 -10.62
CA PHE A 186 -17.91 0.72 -11.93
C PHE A 186 -19.36 0.21 -11.99
N LEU A 187 -19.86 -0.37 -10.90
CA LEU A 187 -21.18 -1.00 -10.86
C LEU A 187 -22.26 -0.03 -10.38
N GLY A 188 -21.87 1.03 -9.67
CA GLY A 188 -22.76 1.91 -8.92
C GLY A 188 -23.17 1.28 -7.59
N GLY A 189 -23.28 2.11 -6.55
CA GLY A 189 -23.78 1.68 -5.23
C GLY A 189 -25.20 1.12 -5.29
N GLN A 190 -26.00 1.49 -6.30
CA GLN A 190 -27.35 0.99 -6.53
C GLN A 190 -27.42 -0.45 -7.05
N ALA A 191 -26.35 -0.97 -7.65
CA ALA A 191 -26.29 -2.36 -8.11
C ALA A 191 -26.13 -3.35 -6.95
N LEU A 192 -25.71 -2.87 -5.79
CA LEU A 192 -25.64 -3.63 -4.55
C LEU A 192 -26.77 -3.17 -3.63
N ASN A 193 -27.64 -4.08 -3.20
CA ASN A 193 -28.56 -3.74 -2.11
C ASN A 193 -27.78 -3.52 -0.81
N GLU A 194 -28.36 -2.78 0.13
CA GLU A 194 -27.75 -2.48 1.42
C GLU A 194 -27.21 -3.73 2.13
N ALA A 195 -27.99 -4.83 2.11
CA ALA A 195 -27.58 -6.09 2.70
C ALA A 195 -26.27 -6.64 2.08
N ALA A 196 -26.11 -6.58 0.75
CA ALA A 196 -24.90 -7.00 0.07
C ALA A 196 -23.71 -6.09 0.41
N THR A 197 -23.92 -4.77 0.50
CA THR A 197 -22.90 -3.80 0.90
C THR A 197 -22.40 -4.08 2.31
N VAL A 198 -23.30 -4.25 3.29
CA VAL A 198 -22.97 -4.62 4.67
C VAL A 198 -22.13 -5.90 4.71
N LYS A 199 -22.60 -6.95 4.05
CA LYS A 199 -21.92 -8.25 4.01
C LYS A 199 -20.53 -8.16 3.39
N MET A 200 -20.38 -7.42 2.28
CA MET A 200 -19.11 -7.25 1.58
C MET A 200 -18.09 -6.51 2.45
N TYR A 201 -18.50 -5.41 3.09
CA TYR A 201 -17.61 -4.63 3.96
C TYR A 201 -17.19 -5.42 5.19
N HIS A 202 -18.11 -6.07 5.90
CA HIS A 202 -17.74 -6.87 7.07
C HIS A 202 -16.84 -8.06 6.73
N LEU A 203 -17.06 -8.71 5.58
CA LEU A 203 -16.26 -9.87 5.18
C LEU A 203 -14.87 -9.49 4.70
N PHE A 204 -14.75 -8.44 3.87
CA PHE A 204 -13.51 -8.18 3.15
C PHE A 204 -12.74 -6.92 3.58
N LEU A 205 -13.36 -5.94 4.27
CA LEU A 205 -12.66 -4.73 4.67
C LEU A 205 -11.46 -5.03 5.59
N VAL A 206 -11.56 -6.06 6.42
CA VAL A 206 -10.46 -6.49 7.31
C VAL A 206 -9.16 -6.78 6.54
N THR A 207 -9.26 -7.15 5.26
CA THR A 207 -8.11 -7.44 4.39
C THR A 207 -7.64 -6.23 3.56
N ASN A 208 -8.40 -5.12 3.53
CA ASN A 208 -8.16 -4.00 2.60
C ASN A 208 -8.36 -2.60 3.23
N ARG A 209 -8.37 -2.51 4.56
CA ARG A 209 -8.52 -1.22 5.26
C ARG A 209 -7.27 -0.36 5.10
N ILE A 210 -6.12 -0.92 5.46
CA ILE A 210 -4.80 -0.28 5.38
C ILE A 210 -3.78 -1.33 4.97
N HIS A 211 -3.00 -1.00 3.96
CA HIS A 211 -2.08 -1.91 3.28
C HIS A 211 -0.65 -1.90 3.86
N ARG A 212 -0.43 -1.37 5.06
CA ARG A 212 0.91 -1.30 5.69
C ARG A 212 1.50 -2.67 6.02
N THR A 213 0.64 -3.65 6.31
CA THR A 213 1.01 -4.97 6.83
C THR A 213 0.52 -6.10 5.91
N ASP A 214 0.44 -5.86 4.60
CA ASP A 214 -0.04 -6.88 3.66
C ASP A 214 0.86 -8.13 3.71
N PRO A 215 0.31 -9.33 3.96
CA PRO A 215 1.13 -10.52 4.24
C PRO A 215 2.07 -10.92 3.09
N MET A 216 1.63 -10.77 1.84
CA MET A 216 2.36 -11.30 0.67
C MET A 216 3.76 -10.66 0.48
N PRO A 217 3.94 -9.33 0.57
CA PRO A 217 5.26 -8.71 0.60
C PRO A 217 6.18 -9.22 1.72
N TYR A 218 5.70 -9.30 2.97
CA TYR A 218 6.52 -9.78 4.10
C TYR A 218 6.91 -11.25 3.92
N GLN A 219 6.00 -12.06 3.40
CA GLN A 219 6.28 -13.45 3.08
C GLN A 219 7.38 -13.54 2.02
N LEU A 220 7.31 -12.75 0.94
CA LEU A 220 8.33 -12.74 -0.12
C LEU A 220 9.71 -12.32 0.43
N GLU A 221 9.77 -11.29 1.28
CA GLU A 221 11.00 -10.86 1.94
C GLU A 221 11.55 -11.96 2.85
N GLY A 222 10.68 -12.64 3.61
CA GLY A 222 11.02 -13.82 4.39
C GLY A 222 11.60 -14.94 3.53
N TYR A 223 10.98 -15.24 2.38
CA TYR A 223 11.52 -16.19 1.40
C TYR A 223 12.90 -15.80 0.91
N LYS A 224 13.13 -14.51 0.65
CA LYS A 224 14.44 -14.05 0.20
C LYS A 224 15.52 -14.17 1.28
N LEU A 225 15.18 -13.86 2.54
CA LEU A 225 16.10 -14.03 3.68
C LEU A 225 16.39 -15.51 3.95
N GLY A 226 15.38 -16.38 3.80
CA GLY A 226 15.54 -17.82 3.94
C GLY A 226 16.47 -18.41 2.89
N ASP A 227 16.28 -18.03 1.63
CA ASP A 227 17.15 -18.40 0.50
C ASP A 227 18.62 -18.01 0.76
N GLN A 228 18.87 -16.78 1.19
CA GLN A 228 20.22 -16.30 1.54
C GLN A 228 20.85 -17.03 2.74
N SER A 229 20.02 -17.64 3.57
CA SER A 229 20.44 -18.38 4.77
C SER A 229 20.50 -19.90 4.55
N GLY A 230 20.33 -20.37 3.31
CA GLY A 230 20.32 -21.80 2.97
C GLY A 230 19.09 -22.58 3.45
N LEU A 231 17.98 -21.89 3.78
CA LEU A 231 16.72 -22.54 4.13
C LEU A 231 15.94 -22.90 2.86
N THR A 232 15.40 -24.10 2.82
CA THR A 232 14.52 -24.53 1.73
C THR A 232 13.16 -23.84 1.80
N SER A 233 12.61 -23.43 0.65
CA SER A 233 11.29 -22.80 0.53
C SER A 233 10.17 -23.58 1.24
N ARG A 234 10.23 -24.91 1.25
CA ARG A 234 9.23 -25.77 1.91
C ARG A 234 9.24 -25.64 3.44
N LYS A 235 10.41 -25.64 4.08
CA LYS A 235 10.51 -25.46 5.54
C LYS A 235 9.98 -24.10 5.94
N LEU A 236 10.34 -23.08 5.17
CA LEU A 236 9.89 -21.72 5.43
C LEU A 236 8.38 -21.57 5.26
N PHE A 237 7.77 -22.22 4.26
CA PHE A 237 6.32 -22.25 4.10
C PHE A 237 5.60 -22.74 5.37
N TRP A 238 6.02 -23.89 5.91
CA TRP A 238 5.38 -24.46 7.09
C TRP A 238 5.62 -23.62 8.35
N ALA A 239 6.80 -23.02 8.49
CA ALA A 239 7.09 -22.10 9.59
C ALA A 239 6.20 -20.85 9.52
N ILE A 240 6.07 -20.22 8.35
CA ILE A 240 5.19 -19.08 8.12
C ILE A 240 3.73 -19.46 8.38
N LEU A 241 3.27 -20.61 7.88
CA LEU A 241 1.89 -21.07 8.08
C LEU A 241 1.58 -21.29 9.57
N PHE A 242 2.48 -21.97 10.29
CA PHE A 242 2.33 -22.20 11.73
C PHE A 242 2.30 -20.86 12.50
N ALA A 243 3.25 -19.97 12.23
CA ALA A 243 3.31 -18.65 12.86
C ALA A 243 2.07 -17.81 12.55
N THR A 244 1.54 -17.91 11.33
CA THR A 244 0.31 -17.21 10.92
C THR A 244 -0.89 -17.72 11.69
N VAL A 245 -1.10 -19.04 11.76
CA VAL A 245 -2.23 -19.63 12.50
C VAL A 245 -2.14 -19.28 13.98
N LEU A 246 -0.96 -19.46 14.60
CA LEU A 246 -0.76 -19.13 16.01
C LEU A 246 -0.97 -17.63 16.27
N GLY A 247 -0.41 -16.77 15.42
CA GLY A 247 -0.53 -15.32 15.53
C GLY A 247 -1.98 -14.85 15.38
N VAL A 248 -2.76 -15.44 14.48
CA VAL A 248 -4.19 -15.16 14.34
C VAL A 248 -4.96 -15.58 15.59
N VAL A 249 -4.74 -16.79 16.11
CA VAL A 249 -5.45 -17.28 17.31
C VAL A 249 -5.12 -16.43 18.53
N VAL A 250 -3.83 -16.18 18.80
CA VAL A 250 -3.38 -15.40 19.95
C VAL A 250 -3.80 -13.93 19.80
N GLY A 251 -3.58 -13.34 18.62
CA GLY A 251 -3.89 -11.94 18.36
C GLY A 251 -5.39 -11.64 18.44
N GLN A 252 -6.23 -12.47 17.82
CA GLN A 252 -7.69 -12.31 17.91
C GLN A 252 -8.21 -12.59 19.32
N GLY A 253 -7.67 -13.62 20.00
CA GLY A 253 -8.01 -13.91 21.39
C GLY A 253 -7.68 -12.74 22.33
N ALA A 254 -6.50 -12.14 22.18
CA ALA A 254 -6.09 -10.96 22.93
C ALA A 254 -6.96 -9.74 22.62
N TYR A 255 -7.30 -9.52 21.34
CA TYR A 255 -8.18 -8.42 20.93
C TYR A 255 -9.57 -8.52 21.57
N VAL A 256 -10.18 -9.72 21.54
CA VAL A 256 -11.47 -9.98 22.18
C VAL A 256 -11.38 -9.81 23.69
N LEU A 257 -10.35 -10.37 24.34
CA LEU A 257 -10.12 -10.24 25.78
C LEU A 257 -9.97 -8.77 26.21
N GLN A 258 -9.23 -7.98 25.43
CA GLN A 258 -9.08 -6.54 25.67
C GLN A 258 -10.44 -5.83 25.63
N GLY A 259 -11.30 -6.19 24.67
CA GLY A 259 -12.67 -5.69 24.59
C GLY A 259 -13.52 -6.02 25.81
N TYR A 260 -13.38 -7.23 26.37
CA TYR A 260 -14.09 -7.63 27.61
C TYR A 260 -13.55 -6.92 28.86
N LEU A 261 -12.24 -6.72 28.96
CA LEU A 261 -11.61 -6.15 30.16
C LEU A 261 -11.73 -4.63 30.23
N TYR A 262 -11.59 -3.94 29.09
CA TYR A 262 -11.48 -2.47 29.04
C TYR A 262 -12.64 -1.80 28.30
N GLY A 263 -13.58 -2.60 27.78
CA GLY A 263 -14.63 -2.14 26.90
C GLY A 263 -14.15 -2.04 25.45
N ALA A 264 -14.94 -2.56 24.52
CA ALA A 264 -14.69 -2.39 23.10
C ALA A 264 -14.93 -0.93 22.71
N GLN A 265 -13.86 -0.21 22.37
CA GLN A 265 -13.97 1.15 21.84
C GLN A 265 -14.21 1.09 20.32
N PRO A 266 -15.01 2.01 19.76
CA PRO A 266 -15.12 2.18 18.32
C PRO A 266 -13.72 2.33 17.71
N SER A 267 -13.32 1.38 16.87
CA SER A 267 -12.02 1.41 16.21
C SER A 267 -12.09 2.36 15.02
N TRP A 268 -10.99 3.07 14.76
CA TRP A 268 -10.80 3.90 13.55
C TRP A 268 -10.97 3.13 12.22
N GLY A 269 -11.09 1.80 12.27
CA GLY A 269 -11.35 0.92 11.13
C GLY A 269 -12.75 0.33 11.08
N ASP A 270 -13.71 0.88 11.81
CA ASP A 270 -15.09 0.38 11.84
C ASP A 270 -15.76 0.49 10.45
N PRO A 271 -16.17 -0.63 9.81
CA PRO A 271 -16.87 -0.60 8.53
C PRO A 271 -18.18 0.18 8.57
N ASN A 272 -18.77 0.40 9.75
CA ASN A 272 -20.07 1.06 9.89
C ASN A 272 -20.11 2.44 9.25
N ALA A 273 -19.02 3.22 9.30
CA ALA A 273 -18.97 4.55 8.68
C ALA A 273 -19.11 4.46 7.16
N ALA A 274 -18.36 3.56 6.51
CA ALA A 274 -18.44 3.35 5.07
C ALA A 274 -19.78 2.73 4.64
N ILE A 275 -20.27 1.76 5.41
CA ILE A 275 -21.58 1.13 5.19
C ILE A 275 -22.67 2.20 5.25
N ARG A 276 -22.69 3.00 6.32
CA ARG A 276 -23.67 4.07 6.52
C ARG A 276 -23.64 5.07 5.37
N GLN A 277 -22.45 5.49 4.96
CA GLN A 277 -22.26 6.41 3.83
C GLN A 277 -22.84 5.85 2.53
N LEU A 278 -22.57 4.58 2.20
CA LEU A 278 -23.07 3.93 0.98
C LEU A 278 -24.57 3.64 1.03
N SER A 279 -25.11 3.30 2.21
CA SER A 279 -26.54 3.07 2.41
C SER A 279 -27.35 4.37 2.37
N GLU A 280 -26.86 5.44 3.01
CA GLU A 280 -27.56 6.72 3.10
C GLU A 280 -27.42 7.56 1.82
N GLN A 281 -26.32 7.39 1.07
CA GLN A 281 -26.03 8.15 -0.15
C GLN A 281 -25.60 7.23 -1.31
N PRO A 282 -26.48 6.35 -1.80
CA PRO A 282 -26.15 5.47 -2.93
C PRO A 282 -25.99 6.30 -4.21
N HIS A 283 -24.84 6.16 -4.86
CA HIS A 283 -24.57 6.83 -6.13
C HIS A 283 -24.68 5.88 -7.33
N PRO A 284 -25.05 6.38 -8.53
CA PRO A 284 -24.98 5.61 -9.76
C PRO A 284 -23.52 5.27 -10.13
N PRO A 285 -23.28 4.41 -11.14
CA PRO A 285 -21.95 4.27 -11.73
C PRO A 285 -21.36 5.64 -12.07
N ASN A 286 -20.06 5.81 -11.86
CA ASN A 286 -19.40 7.11 -12.00
C ASN A 286 -18.46 7.12 -13.22
N PRO A 287 -18.89 7.66 -14.39
CA PRO A 287 -18.06 7.68 -15.59
C PRO A 287 -16.76 8.46 -15.40
N ALA A 288 -16.76 9.52 -14.58
CA ALA A 288 -15.57 10.32 -14.32
C ALA A 288 -14.53 9.53 -13.50
N ALA A 289 -14.99 8.75 -12.52
CA ALA A 289 -14.16 7.79 -11.79
C ALA A 289 -13.57 6.73 -12.75
N MET A 290 -14.41 6.12 -13.59
CA MET A 290 -13.97 5.12 -14.57
C MET A 290 -12.93 5.69 -15.56
N LEU A 291 -13.16 6.90 -16.08
CA LEU A 291 -12.21 7.59 -16.94
C LEU A 291 -10.90 7.91 -16.21
N SER A 292 -10.95 8.21 -14.92
CA SER A 292 -9.77 8.46 -14.09
C SER A 292 -8.95 7.19 -13.85
N VAL A 293 -9.61 6.02 -13.70
CA VAL A 293 -8.95 4.71 -13.73
C VAL A 293 -8.24 4.49 -15.07
N VAL A 294 -8.93 4.73 -16.19
CA VAL A 294 -8.32 4.62 -17.52
C VAL A 294 -7.15 5.60 -17.69
N GLY A 295 -7.27 6.82 -17.17
CA GLY A 295 -6.22 7.83 -17.19
C GLY A 295 -4.97 7.40 -16.42
N GLY A 296 -5.13 6.92 -15.19
CA GLY A 296 -4.02 6.41 -14.37
C GLY A 296 -3.35 5.18 -15.00
N PHE A 297 -4.15 4.27 -15.57
CA PHE A 297 -3.65 3.11 -16.32
C PHE A 297 -2.80 3.56 -17.52
N THR A 298 -3.36 4.46 -18.33
CA THR A 298 -2.70 4.95 -19.54
C THR A 298 -1.39 5.66 -19.20
N LEU A 299 -1.38 6.50 -18.16
CA LEU A 299 -0.16 7.19 -17.73
C LEU A 299 0.93 6.21 -17.31
N VAL A 300 0.60 5.20 -16.50
CA VAL A 300 1.59 4.16 -16.10
C VAL A 300 2.12 3.41 -17.32
N MET A 301 1.24 2.97 -18.23
CA MET A 301 1.66 2.27 -19.44
C MET A 301 2.55 3.14 -20.33
N LEU A 302 2.26 4.45 -20.43
CA LEU A 302 3.10 5.40 -21.16
C LEU A 302 4.47 5.57 -20.49
N LEU A 303 4.51 5.72 -19.16
CA LEU A 303 5.77 5.83 -18.41
C LEU A 303 6.62 4.57 -18.56
N ASP A 304 6.03 3.38 -18.48
CA ASP A 304 6.72 2.11 -18.74
C ASP A 304 7.24 2.03 -20.19
N ALA A 305 6.42 2.43 -21.17
CA ALA A 305 6.79 2.42 -22.58
C ALA A 305 7.90 3.43 -22.93
N ILE A 306 7.98 4.55 -22.19
CA ILE A 306 9.06 5.53 -22.32
C ILE A 306 10.33 4.98 -21.69
N ARG A 307 10.26 4.47 -20.44
CA ARG A 307 11.43 3.95 -19.71
C ARG A 307 12.09 2.74 -20.38
N THR A 308 11.31 1.92 -21.08
CA THR A 308 11.85 0.78 -21.85
C THR A 308 12.59 1.20 -23.11
N ARG A 309 12.42 2.44 -23.58
CA ARG A 309 13.07 2.96 -24.80
C ARG A 309 14.08 4.06 -24.53
N ILE A 310 13.91 4.83 -23.46
CA ILE A 310 14.74 5.98 -23.10
C ILE A 310 15.45 5.68 -21.77
N THR A 311 16.72 5.29 -21.88
CA THR A 311 17.59 5.08 -20.73
C THR A 311 17.77 6.37 -19.95
N GLY A 312 17.59 6.34 -18.63
CA GLY A 312 17.78 7.49 -17.76
C GLY A 312 16.57 8.42 -17.64
N PHE A 313 15.39 8.05 -18.18
CA PHE A 313 14.17 8.82 -17.96
C PHE A 313 13.83 8.91 -16.45
N PRO A 314 13.65 10.10 -15.88
CA PRO A 314 13.66 10.31 -14.43
C PRO A 314 12.37 9.92 -13.73
N LEU A 315 11.24 9.86 -14.45
CA LEU A 315 9.94 9.53 -13.85
C LEU A 315 9.70 8.02 -13.86
N HIS A 316 9.36 7.49 -12.70
CA HIS A 316 9.11 6.08 -12.43
C HIS A 316 7.61 5.86 -12.22
N PRO A 317 6.96 4.89 -12.91
CA PRO A 317 5.51 4.67 -12.82
C PRO A 317 5.04 4.33 -11.40
N VAL A 318 5.81 3.55 -10.65
CA VAL A 318 5.55 3.30 -9.22
C VAL A 318 5.49 4.59 -8.39
N GLY A 319 6.28 5.61 -8.71
CA GLY A 319 6.21 6.90 -8.01
C GLY A 319 4.85 7.58 -8.19
N TYR A 320 4.24 7.46 -9.38
CA TYR A 320 2.87 7.95 -9.61
C TYR A 320 1.86 7.16 -8.79
N ALA A 321 1.93 5.82 -8.84
CA ALA A 321 1.03 4.96 -8.07
C ALA A 321 1.08 5.23 -6.56
N LEU A 322 2.27 5.46 -5.99
CA LEU A 322 2.45 5.76 -4.57
C LEU A 322 1.96 7.17 -4.21
N SER A 323 2.22 8.17 -5.05
CA SER A 323 1.95 9.57 -4.71
C SER A 323 0.53 10.03 -4.96
N MET A 324 -0.27 9.26 -5.72
CA MET A 324 -1.70 9.53 -5.88
C MET A 324 -2.54 9.13 -4.66
N ASN A 325 -1.97 8.41 -3.70
CA ASN A 325 -2.64 8.08 -2.43
C ASN A 325 -1.91 8.68 -1.21
N PHE A 326 -2.54 8.59 -0.04
CA PHE A 326 -2.17 9.31 1.18
C PHE A 326 -0.81 8.93 1.79
N GLY A 327 -0.27 7.74 1.49
CA GLY A 327 0.96 7.26 2.11
C GLY A 327 2.16 8.21 1.98
N ILE A 328 2.30 8.89 0.84
CA ILE A 328 3.41 9.83 0.60
C ILE A 328 3.22 11.15 1.38
N ASP A 329 2.00 11.58 1.70
CA ASP A 329 1.77 12.79 2.49
C ASP A 329 2.45 12.74 3.87
N TYR A 330 2.65 11.54 4.43
CA TYR A 330 3.35 11.35 5.69
C TYR A 330 4.87 11.61 5.60
N CYS A 331 5.50 11.28 4.47
CA CYS A 331 6.95 11.23 4.38
C CYS A 331 7.55 12.07 3.24
N TRP A 332 6.75 12.78 2.45
CA TRP A 332 7.21 13.53 1.27
C TRP A 332 8.37 14.47 1.60
N PHE A 333 8.33 15.15 2.75
CA PHE A 333 9.36 16.11 3.14
C PHE A 333 10.66 15.40 3.50
N GLY A 334 10.59 14.30 4.25
CA GLY A 334 11.73 13.42 4.51
C GLY A 334 12.33 12.86 3.21
N LEU A 335 11.50 12.37 2.29
CA LEU A 335 11.94 11.88 0.97
C LEU A 335 12.61 12.98 0.15
N PHE A 336 12.11 14.21 0.21
CA PHE A 336 12.71 15.36 -0.46
C PHE A 336 14.09 15.70 0.12
N ILE A 337 14.23 15.74 1.44
CA ILE A 337 15.54 15.94 2.09
C ILE A 337 16.51 14.83 1.68
N VAL A 338 16.07 13.58 1.70
CA VAL A 338 16.89 12.42 1.32
C VAL A 338 17.31 12.51 -0.14
N LEU A 339 16.42 12.94 -1.04
CA LEU A 339 16.74 13.17 -2.44
C LEU A 339 17.86 14.23 -2.58
N LEU A 340 17.74 15.37 -1.90
CA LEU A 340 18.78 16.41 -1.92
C LEU A 340 20.12 15.91 -1.36
N LEU A 341 20.10 15.24 -0.21
CA LEU A 341 21.30 14.66 0.40
C LEU A 341 21.95 13.63 -0.51
N LYS A 342 21.13 12.75 -1.11
CA LYS A 342 21.62 11.69 -2.00
C LYS A 342 22.26 12.28 -3.25
N LEU A 343 21.62 13.28 -3.87
CA LEU A 343 22.18 13.98 -5.02
C LEU A 343 23.50 14.71 -4.67
N ALA A 344 23.54 15.42 -3.55
CA ALA A 344 24.74 16.12 -3.09
C ALA A 344 25.91 15.16 -2.82
N VAL A 345 25.65 14.04 -2.11
CA VAL A 345 26.66 13.03 -1.80
C VAL A 345 27.11 12.27 -3.05
N GLN A 346 26.19 11.94 -3.96
CA GLN A 346 26.54 11.28 -5.22
C GLN A 346 27.39 12.18 -6.12
N HIS A 347 27.08 13.49 -6.16
CA HIS A 347 27.85 14.44 -6.97
C HIS A 347 29.23 14.75 -6.38
N GLY A 348 29.32 14.99 -5.06
CA GLY A 348 30.59 15.35 -4.41
C GLY A 348 31.47 14.16 -4.02
N GLY A 349 30.88 13.06 -3.57
CA GLY A 349 31.58 11.90 -3.01
C GLY A 349 31.56 10.63 -3.87
N GLY A 350 30.83 10.64 -4.99
CA GLY A 350 30.67 9.48 -5.87
C GLY A 350 30.16 8.24 -5.13
N LEU A 351 30.59 7.05 -5.58
CA LEU A 351 30.18 5.77 -5.01
C LEU A 351 30.61 5.62 -3.54
N LYS A 352 31.83 6.04 -3.18
CA LYS A 352 32.36 5.96 -1.81
C LYS A 352 31.54 6.81 -0.84
N GLY A 353 31.14 8.01 -1.27
CA GLY A 353 30.24 8.88 -0.49
C GLY A 353 28.89 8.20 -0.26
N TYR A 354 28.32 7.61 -1.31
CA TYR A 354 27.04 6.91 -1.22
C TYR A 354 27.10 5.67 -0.29
N GLU A 355 28.18 4.90 -0.33
CA GLU A 355 28.38 3.77 0.59
C GLU A 355 28.43 4.22 2.05
N LYS A 356 29.15 5.31 2.35
CA LYS A 356 29.16 5.90 3.69
C LYS A 356 27.76 6.36 4.11
N LEU A 357 27.02 7.01 3.20
CA LEU A 357 25.65 7.45 3.46
C LEU A 357 24.72 6.27 3.77
N ARG A 358 24.87 5.14 3.06
CA ARG A 358 24.11 3.90 3.34
C ARG A 358 24.41 3.33 4.72
N LEU A 359 25.67 3.35 5.16
CA LEU A 359 26.06 2.91 6.51
C LEU A 359 25.48 3.83 7.58
N VAL A 360 25.51 5.15 7.36
CA VAL A 360 24.86 6.13 8.25
C VAL A 360 23.36 5.85 8.34
N ALA A 361 22.69 5.62 7.21
CA ALA A 361 21.27 5.29 7.17
C ALA A 361 20.95 4.01 7.96
N ALA A 362 21.75 2.94 7.79
CA ALA A 362 21.61 1.73 8.60
C ALA A 362 21.78 2.02 10.10
N GLY A 363 22.74 2.88 10.47
CA GLY A 363 22.94 3.33 11.85
C GLY A 363 21.76 4.10 12.41
N VAL A 364 21.12 4.97 11.61
CA VAL A 364 19.89 5.70 12.00
C VAL A 364 18.75 4.72 12.26
N ILE A 365 18.53 3.76 11.36
CA ILE A 365 17.49 2.73 11.52
C ILE A 365 17.71 1.95 12.81
N LEU A 366 18.92 1.41 13.01
CA LEU A 366 19.26 0.65 14.21
C LEU A 366 19.16 1.49 15.49
N GLY A 367 19.61 2.75 15.44
CA GLY A 367 19.56 3.67 16.57
C GLY A 367 18.13 4.01 17.00
N GLU A 368 17.23 4.26 16.04
CA GLU A 368 15.81 4.51 16.33
C GLU A 368 15.14 3.28 16.93
N PHE A 369 15.31 2.10 16.31
CA PHE A 369 14.78 0.85 16.87
C PHE A 369 15.33 0.52 18.26
N ALA A 370 16.63 0.72 18.49
CA ALA A 370 17.23 0.48 19.80
C ALA A 370 16.67 1.44 20.86
N ALA A 371 16.53 2.72 20.53
CA ALA A 371 15.96 3.71 21.44
C ALA A 371 14.47 3.43 21.73
N GLU A 372 13.66 3.11 20.72
CA GLU A 372 12.26 2.71 20.92
C GLU A 372 12.13 1.44 21.76
N MET A 373 12.98 0.44 21.53
CA MET A 373 13.00 -0.80 22.33
C MET A 373 13.31 -0.52 23.80
N ILE A 374 14.28 0.34 24.10
CA ILE A 374 14.64 0.74 25.47
C ILE A 374 13.44 1.44 26.13
N TRP A 375 12.89 2.48 25.49
CA TRP A 375 11.80 3.26 26.09
C TRP A 375 10.49 2.48 26.22
N SER A 376 10.20 1.58 25.26
CA SER A 376 9.06 0.67 25.32
C SER A 376 9.22 -0.32 26.48
N SER A 377 10.42 -0.89 26.66
CA SER A 377 10.72 -1.80 27.78
C SER A 377 10.58 -1.11 29.13
N VAL A 378 11.08 0.13 29.25
CA VAL A 378 10.90 0.94 30.47
C VAL A 378 9.43 1.22 30.73
N SER A 379 8.66 1.59 29.70
CA SER A 379 7.22 1.84 29.85
C SER A 379 6.47 0.60 30.32
N MET A 380 6.76 -0.56 29.74
CA MET A 380 6.15 -1.84 30.16
C MET A 380 6.52 -2.22 31.59
N ALA A 381 7.77 -1.97 32.02
CA ALA A 381 8.23 -2.32 33.36
C ALA A 381 7.75 -1.36 34.46
N THR A 382 7.61 -0.07 34.13
CA THR A 382 7.30 0.99 35.12
C THR A 382 5.86 1.48 35.06
N HIS A 383 5.10 1.12 34.01
CA HIS A 383 3.79 1.68 33.68
C HIS A 383 3.80 3.21 33.52
N MET A 384 4.96 3.81 33.27
CA MET A 384 5.09 5.24 33.02
C MET A 384 5.05 5.54 31.52
N THR A 385 4.56 6.72 31.17
CA THR A 385 4.66 7.25 29.81
C THR A 385 6.12 7.62 29.51
N THR A 386 6.65 7.10 28.42
CA THR A 386 8.04 7.31 28.00
C THR A 386 8.12 8.06 26.67
N TYR A 387 9.34 8.45 26.29
CA TYR A 387 9.59 9.19 25.05
C TYR A 387 9.48 8.29 23.82
N SER A 388 8.95 8.84 22.72
CA SER A 388 9.03 8.26 21.38
C SER A 388 9.98 9.10 20.52
N VAL A 389 10.81 8.42 19.73
CA VAL A 389 11.81 9.05 18.86
C VAL A 389 11.14 9.45 17.55
N SER A 390 10.35 10.52 17.55
CA SER A 390 9.82 10.99 16.28
C SER A 390 9.44 12.47 16.25
N PHE A 391 9.90 13.15 15.20
CA PHE A 391 9.87 14.61 15.07
C PHE A 391 8.61 15.11 14.35
N TYR A 392 7.43 14.67 14.79
CA TYR A 392 6.15 15.09 14.18
C TYR A 392 5.31 16.04 15.03
N ASN A 393 5.37 15.95 16.36
CA ASN A 393 4.47 16.72 17.24
C ASN A 393 4.58 18.25 17.10
N ARG A 394 5.66 18.78 16.52
CA ARG A 394 5.88 20.23 16.33
C ARG A 394 5.80 20.71 14.87
N SER A 395 5.60 19.83 13.88
CA SER A 395 5.66 20.16 12.45
C SER A 395 4.29 20.25 11.75
N GLY A 396 3.21 20.42 12.52
CA GLY A 396 1.85 20.54 12.00
C GLY A 396 1.10 19.21 11.83
N TRP A 397 1.61 18.13 12.41
CA TRP A 397 0.94 16.82 12.42
C TRP A 397 -0.32 16.75 13.29
N LEU A 398 -0.32 17.47 14.41
CA LEU A 398 -1.44 17.50 15.37
C LEU A 398 -2.37 18.71 15.17
N LYS A 399 -2.22 19.46 14.06
CA LYS A 399 -2.98 20.70 13.79
C LYS A 399 -3.89 20.61 12.58
#